data_AF-A0A927S1V1-F1
#
_entry.id   AF-A0A927S1V1-F1
#
_cell.length_a   1.000
_cell.length_b   1.000
_cell.length_c   1.000
_cell.angle_alpha   90.00
_cell.angle_beta   90.00
_cell.angle_gamma   90.00
#
_symmetry.space_group_name_H-M   'P 1'
#
loop_
_entity.id
_entity.type
_entity.pdbx_description
1 polymer ?
#
loop_
_entity_poly.entity_id
_entity_poly.type
_entity_poly.pdbx_seq_one_letter_code
_entity_poly.pdbx_strand_id
1 'polypeptide(L)'
;MEDKLAYDPDRSKRRVMYDFVKEVFFDHTVFIGGSSSFDICPDPYCKLYALDRYLEEHGLTREQVVYCGDDYRPGGNDHDVHESGIRFIEVDDYMDFERLIRENNLL
;
A
#
# COMPACT_ATOMS: atom_id res chain seq x y z
N MET A 1 23.12 -7.35 -2.31
CA MET A 1 21.81 -7.27 -1.61
C MET A 1 21.90 -6.32 -0.43
N GLU A 2 22.95 -6.45 0.41
CA GLU A 2 23.20 -5.54 1.55
C GLU A 2 23.15 -4.07 1.17
N ASP A 3 23.89 -3.63 0.14
CA ASP A 3 23.89 -2.22 -0.27
C ASP A 3 22.50 -1.69 -0.64
N LYS A 4 21.66 -2.52 -1.28
CA LYS A 4 20.29 -2.17 -1.66
C LYS A 4 19.42 -1.94 -0.43
N LEU A 5 19.55 -2.78 0.59
CA LEU A 5 18.79 -2.67 1.83
C LEU A 5 19.31 -1.55 2.74
N ALA A 6 20.63 -1.33 2.75
CA ALA A 6 21.28 -0.26 3.50
C ALA A 6 21.11 1.13 2.87
N TYR A 7 20.68 1.21 1.61
CA TYR A 7 20.55 2.48 0.89
C TYR A 7 19.59 3.45 1.58
N ASP A 8 18.39 2.98 1.94
CA ASP A 8 17.31 3.81 2.49
C ASP A 8 16.37 2.97 3.38
N PRO A 9 16.90 2.38 4.48
CA PRO A 9 16.19 1.38 5.28
C PRO A 9 14.93 1.92 5.97
N ASP A 10 14.90 3.22 6.27
CA ASP A 10 13.76 3.92 6.87
C ASP A 10 12.96 4.75 5.85
N ARG A 11 13.29 4.63 4.57
CA ARG A 11 12.68 5.36 3.45
C ARG A 11 12.85 6.89 3.52
N SER A 12 13.66 7.41 4.44
CA SER A 12 13.79 8.86 4.69
C SER A 12 14.31 9.62 3.47
N LYS A 13 15.25 9.04 2.69
CA LYS A 13 15.81 9.67 1.50
C LYS A 13 14.76 9.80 0.40
N ARG A 14 14.02 8.73 0.13
CA ARG A 14 12.97 8.74 -0.90
C ARG A 14 11.75 9.55 -0.47
N ARG A 15 11.45 9.62 0.83
CA ARG A 15 10.37 10.47 1.36
C ARG A 15 10.58 11.94 1.02
N VAL A 16 11.81 12.45 1.13
CA VAL A 16 12.14 13.84 0.79
C VAL A 16 11.92 14.12 -0.71
N MET A 17 12.10 13.12 -1.56
CA MET A 17 11.92 13.26 -3.02
C MET A 17 10.47 13.03 -3.46
N TYR A 18 9.62 12.43 -2.63
CA TYR A 18 8.31 11.91 -3.05
C TYR A 18 7.41 13.00 -3.63
N ASP A 19 7.31 14.16 -2.96
CA ASP A 19 6.47 15.27 -3.43
C ASP A 19 6.96 15.81 -4.79
N PHE A 20 8.28 15.93 -4.96
CA PHE A 20 8.87 16.34 -6.25
C PHE A 20 8.59 15.33 -7.37
N VAL A 21 8.71 14.03 -7.09
CA VAL A 21 8.40 12.98 -8.08
C VAL A 21 6.93 13.06 -8.47
N LYS A 22 6.00 13.26 -7.52
CA LYS A 22 4.58 13.45 -7.82
C LYS A 22 4.31 14.68 -8.67
N GLU A 23 5.03 15.78 -8.46
CA GLU A 23 4.89 16.99 -9.29
C GLU A 23 5.35 16.74 -10.74
N VAL A 24 6.43 15.99 -10.93
CA VAL A 24 6.94 15.64 -12.26
C VAL A 24 5.98 14.68 -12.99
N PHE A 25 5.44 13.70 -12.28
CA PHE A 25 4.53 12.69 -12.82
C PHE A 25 3.08 12.93 -12.35
N PHE A 26 2.59 14.16 -12.55
CA PHE A 26 1.31 14.62 -12.01
C PHE A 26 0.07 13.89 -12.55
N ASP A 27 0.19 13.21 -13.69
CA ASP A 27 -0.84 12.40 -14.35
C ASP A 27 -0.68 10.89 -14.11
N HIS A 28 0.18 10.51 -13.17
CA HIS A 28 0.46 9.13 -12.78
C HIS A 28 0.23 8.93 -11.28
N THR A 29 -0.08 7.68 -10.91
CA THR A 29 0.03 7.26 -9.52
C THR A 29 1.49 6.89 -9.21
N VAL A 30 2.01 7.41 -8.10
CA VAL A 30 3.41 7.25 -7.68
C VAL A 30 3.48 6.63 -6.28
N PHE A 31 4.29 5.58 -6.14
CA PHE A 31 4.56 4.89 -4.89
C PHE A 31 6.06 4.87 -4.57
N ILE A 32 6.42 4.86 -3.29
CA ILE A 32 7.76 4.55 -2.82
C ILE A 32 7.92 3.02 -2.88
N GLY A 33 8.63 2.54 -3.89
CA GLY A 33 8.75 1.11 -4.19
C GLY A 33 9.88 0.43 -3.39
N GLY A 34 9.52 -0.59 -2.61
CA GLY A 34 10.47 -1.47 -1.91
C GLY A 34 11.57 -0.72 -1.15
N SER A 35 12.81 -1.20 -1.23
CA SER A 35 13.95 -0.63 -0.48
C SER A 35 14.74 0.47 -1.19
N SER A 36 14.50 0.72 -2.48
CA SER A 36 15.38 1.62 -3.27
C SER A 36 14.79 2.21 -4.57
N SER A 37 13.48 2.08 -4.83
CA SER A 37 12.86 2.59 -6.07
C SER A 37 11.60 3.43 -5.82
N PHE A 38 11.02 3.92 -6.91
CA PHE A 38 9.64 4.40 -7.02
C PHE A 38 8.94 3.58 -8.10
N ASP A 39 7.67 3.28 -7.88
CA ASP A 39 6.79 2.71 -8.90
C ASP A 39 5.89 3.82 -9.44
N ILE A 40 5.76 3.90 -10.76
CA ILE A 40 5.00 4.94 -11.46
C ILE A 40 4.09 4.25 -12.47
N CYS A 41 2.79 4.43 -12.34
CA CYS A 41 1.79 3.83 -13.22
C CYS A 41 0.77 4.87 -13.69
N PRO A 42 0.20 4.74 -14.90
CA PRO A 42 -0.83 5.64 -15.37
C PRO A 42 -1.99 5.71 -14.37
N ASP A 43 -2.51 6.92 -14.12
CA ASP A 43 -3.75 7.08 -13.35
C ASP A 43 -4.92 6.34 -14.06
N PRO A 44 -5.81 5.65 -13.34
CA PRO A 44 -5.95 5.56 -11.88
C PRO A 44 -5.38 4.27 -11.26
N TYR A 45 -4.34 3.66 -11.85
CA TYR A 45 -3.89 2.35 -11.38
C TYR A 45 -3.28 2.42 -9.98
N CYS A 46 -3.98 1.82 -9.03
CA CYS A 46 -3.56 1.66 -7.64
C CYS A 46 -4.23 0.42 -7.02
N LYS A 47 -3.92 0.08 -5.77
CA LYS A 47 -4.48 -1.12 -5.13
C LYS A 47 -5.97 -0.96 -4.83
N LEU A 48 -6.39 0.24 -4.42
CA LEU A 48 -7.79 0.57 -4.22
C LEU A 48 -8.59 0.43 -5.52
N TYR A 49 -8.05 0.93 -6.63
CA TYR A 49 -8.69 0.81 -7.95
C TYR A 49 -8.89 -0.66 -8.34
N ALA A 50 -7.85 -1.48 -8.19
CA ALA A 50 -7.95 -2.91 -8.47
C ALA A 50 -8.95 -3.62 -7.55
N LEU A 51 -8.96 -3.27 -6.26
CA LEU A 51 -9.88 -3.83 -5.29
C LEU A 51 -11.33 -3.45 -5.62
N ASP A 52 -11.64 -2.18 -5.86
CA ASP A 52 -12.99 -1.73 -6.22
C ASP A 52 -13.52 -2.44 -7.48
N ARG A 53 -12.67 -2.59 -8.50
CA ARG A 53 -12.98 -3.35 -9.72
C ARG A 53 -13.33 -4.80 -9.41
N TYR A 54 -12.52 -5.44 -8.57
CA TYR A 54 -12.76 -6.82 -8.13
C TYR A 54 -14.09 -6.94 -7.35
N LEU A 55 -14.40 -6.00 -6.46
CA LEU A 55 -15.65 -6.00 -5.69
C LEU A 55 -16.87 -5.86 -6.61
N GLU A 56 -16.82 -4.91 -7.56
CA GLU A 56 -17.89 -4.69 -8.53
C GLU A 56 -18.17 -5.95 -9.35
N GLU A 57 -17.12 -6.60 -9.86
CA GLU A 57 -17.23 -7.82 -10.67
C GLU A 57 -17.84 -9.00 -9.92
N HIS A 58 -17.73 -9.01 -8.59
CA HIS A 58 -18.25 -10.08 -7.73
C HIS A 58 -19.52 -9.68 -6.95
N GLY A 59 -20.05 -8.47 -7.18
CA GLY A 59 -21.21 -7.96 -6.43
C GLY A 59 -20.97 -7.84 -4.93
N LEU A 60 -19.74 -7.58 -4.52
CA LEU A 60 -19.33 -7.35 -3.13
C LEU A 60 -19.29 -5.86 -2.81
N THR A 61 -19.51 -5.53 -1.55
CA THR A 61 -19.32 -4.18 -1.02
C THR A 61 -18.04 -4.11 -0.19
N ARG A 62 -17.54 -2.89 0.03
CA ARG A 62 -16.33 -2.64 0.82
C ARG A 62 -16.46 -3.14 2.26
N GLU A 63 -17.68 -3.14 2.83
CA GLU A 63 -17.96 -3.63 4.19
C GLU A 63 -17.83 -5.16 4.32
N GLN A 64 -17.87 -5.88 3.20
CA GLN A 64 -17.74 -7.33 3.17
C GLN A 64 -16.28 -7.79 3.08
N VAL A 65 -15.34 -6.85 3.00
CA VAL A 65 -13.92 -7.15 2.77
C VAL A 65 -13.07 -6.63 3.90
N VAL A 66 -12.06 -7.42 4.23
CA VAL A 66 -10.94 -7.01 5.07
C VAL A 66 -9.68 -7.06 4.23
N TYR A 67 -8.96 -5.95 4.20
CA TYR A 67 -7.66 -5.85 3.55
C TYR A 67 -6.56 -6.00 4.60
N CYS A 68 -5.49 -6.71 4.27
CA CYS A 68 -4.31 -6.87 5.14
C CYS A 68 -3.09 -6.35 4.38
N GLY A 69 -2.33 -5.42 4.96
CA GLY A 69 -1.17 -4.81 4.30
C GLY A 69 -0.15 -4.21 5.27
N ASP A 70 1.05 -3.96 4.75
CA ASP A 70 2.22 -3.54 5.51
C ASP A 70 2.73 -2.14 5.10
N ASP A 71 2.33 -1.63 3.93
CA ASP A 71 2.83 -0.37 3.39
C ASP A 71 1.73 0.70 3.26
N TYR A 72 1.11 1.00 4.40
CA TYR A 72 -0.06 1.87 4.52
C TYR A 72 0.26 3.34 4.85
N ARG A 73 1.53 3.71 5.04
CA ARG A 73 1.94 5.11 5.32
C ARG A 73 1.94 5.93 4.02
N PRO A 74 1.91 7.29 4.06
CA PRO A 74 1.83 8.08 2.83
C PRO A 74 2.91 7.73 1.80
N GLY A 75 2.53 7.49 0.56
CA GLY A 75 3.43 7.01 -0.51
C GLY A 75 3.72 5.51 -0.50
N GLY A 76 3.26 4.77 0.51
CA GLY A 76 3.19 3.32 0.46
C GLY A 76 2.09 2.84 -0.49
N ASN A 77 2.22 1.62 -0.99
CA ASN A 77 1.30 1.10 -2.00
C ASN A 77 -0.02 0.56 -1.45
N ASP A 78 -0.20 0.48 -0.12
CA ASP A 78 -1.47 0.15 0.55
C ASP A 78 -2.19 1.39 1.11
N HIS A 79 -1.55 2.57 1.04
CA HIS A 79 -2.05 3.79 1.65
C HIS A 79 -3.41 4.23 1.10
N ASP A 80 -3.65 4.03 -0.20
CA ASP A 80 -4.94 4.30 -0.83
C ASP A 80 -6.06 3.41 -0.28
N VAL A 81 -5.79 2.13 -0.02
CA VAL A 81 -6.74 1.22 0.61
C VAL A 81 -6.96 1.59 2.07
N HIS A 82 -5.90 1.93 2.81
CA HIS A 82 -5.98 2.34 4.22
C HIS A 82 -6.85 3.59 4.42
N GLU A 83 -6.69 4.60 3.56
CA GLU A 83 -7.47 5.84 3.60
C GLU A 83 -8.90 5.71 3.03
N SER A 84 -9.22 4.57 2.38
CA SER A 84 -10.51 4.38 1.70
C SER A 84 -11.70 4.08 2.61
N GLY A 85 -11.43 3.79 3.89
CA GLY A 85 -12.43 3.33 4.86
C GLY A 85 -12.75 1.83 4.80
N ILE A 86 -12.12 1.06 3.88
CA ILE A 86 -12.16 -0.41 3.90
C ILE A 86 -11.53 -0.89 5.21
N ARG A 87 -12.11 -1.94 5.83
CA ARG A 87 -11.54 -2.52 7.04
C ARG A 87 -10.12 -3.01 6.73
N PHE A 88 -9.14 -2.42 7.40
CA PHE A 88 -7.72 -2.66 7.16
C PHE A 88 -7.07 -3.28 8.40
N ILE A 89 -6.28 -4.34 8.21
CA ILE A 89 -5.42 -4.94 9.24
C ILE A 89 -3.97 -4.63 8.87
N GLU A 90 -3.31 -3.87 9.74
CA GLU A 90 -1.89 -3.54 9.61
C GLU A 90 -1.04 -4.76 9.97
N VAL A 91 -0.20 -5.22 9.04
CA VAL A 91 0.65 -6.40 9.19
C VAL A 91 2.11 -5.99 8.99
N ASP A 92 2.72 -5.41 10.03
CA ASP A 92 4.11 -4.95 9.97
C ASP A 92 5.13 -6.11 9.94
N ASP A 93 4.74 -7.29 10.47
CA ASP A 93 5.52 -8.54 10.42
C ASP A 93 4.58 -9.69 10.02
N TYR A 94 4.98 -10.44 8.98
CA TYR A 94 4.22 -11.59 8.50
C TYR A 94 4.06 -12.70 9.56
N MET A 95 4.97 -12.79 10.54
CA MET A 95 4.89 -13.75 11.64
C MET A 95 3.73 -13.47 12.58
N ASP A 96 3.27 -12.22 12.63
CA ASP A 96 2.13 -11.80 13.45
C ASP A 96 0.79 -12.06 12.78
N PHE A 97 0.78 -12.46 11.50
CA PHE A 97 -0.44 -12.59 10.71
C PHE A 97 -1.49 -13.48 11.38
N GLU A 98 -1.13 -14.69 11.84
CA GLU A 98 -2.10 -15.58 12.49
C GLU A 98 -2.73 -14.93 13.74
N ARG A 99 -1.90 -14.28 14.59
CA ARG A 99 -2.37 -13.57 15.78
C ARG A 99 -3.37 -12.47 15.39
N LEU A 100 -3.00 -11.64 14.43
CA LEU A 100 -3.80 -10.49 13.97
C LEU A 100 -5.16 -10.93 13.40
N ILE A 101 -5.18 -12.01 12.62
CA ILE A 101 -6.43 -12.55 12.04
C ILE A 101 -7.36 -13.09 13.13
N ARG A 102 -6.82 -13.78 14.15
CA ARG A 102 -7.60 -14.26 15.31
C ARG A 102 -8.15 -13.12 16.16
N GLU A 103 -7.33 -12.12 16.50
CA GLU A 103 -7.74 -10.93 17.26
C GLU A 103 -8.86 -10.15 16.55
N ASN A 104 -8.89 -10.25 15.22
CA ASN A 104 -9.91 -9.63 14.37
C ASN A 104 -11.15 -10.52 14.12
N ASN A 105 -11.25 -11.69 14.75
CA ASN A 105 -12.35 -12.66 14.61
C ASN A 105 -12.57 -13.14 13.16
N LEU A 106 -11.47 -13.34 12.43
CA LEU A 106 -11.50 -13.83 11.04
C LEU A 106 -11.08 -15.31 10.91
N LEU A 107 -10.63 -15.93 12.02
CA LEU A 107 -10.30 -17.36 12.17
C LEU A 107 -10.59 -17.87 13.59
#